data_AF-A0AAW1C7L2-F1
#
_entry.id   AF-A0AAW1C7L2-F1
#
_cell.length_a   1.000
_cell.length_b   1.000
_cell.length_c   1.000
_cell.angle_alpha   90.00
_cell.angle_beta   90.00
_cell.angle_gamma   90.00
#
_symmetry.space_group_name_H-M   'P 1'
#
loop_
_entity.id
_entity.type
_entity.pdbx_description
1 polymer ?
#
loop_
_entity_poly.entity_id
_entity_poly.type
_entity_poly.pdbx_seq_one_letter_code
_entity_poly.pdbx_strand_id
1 'polypeptide(L)'
;MSNCPVAVTESTPRRRTRIQVFWTAPSLGTGCVILKASIVQKRIIYFQDEGSLTKRLCEQDSAMEGVTDKPILDCCACGTAKYRLTFYGNWSEKSHPKDYPRRRQCHIQKPCQKNCRD
;
A
#
# COMPACT_ATOMS: atom_id res chain seq x y z
N MET A 1 20.65 2.33 27.89
CA MET A 1 19.19 2.54 27.95
C MET A 1 18.63 1.40 28.76
N SER A 2 18.03 1.76 29.88
CA SER A 2 17.60 0.89 30.97
C SER A 2 16.58 -0.16 30.51
N ASN A 3 16.75 -1.35 31.06
CA ASN A 3 16.07 -2.60 30.76
C ASN A 3 14.54 -2.44 30.80
N CYS A 4 13.90 -2.30 29.64
CA CYS A 4 12.45 -2.24 29.49
C CYS A 4 11.99 -3.58 28.90
N PRO A 5 11.47 -4.52 29.72
CA PRO A 5 11.19 -5.88 29.27
C PRO A 5 10.09 -5.96 28.20
N VAL A 6 9.23 -4.94 28.17
CA VAL A 6 8.12 -4.83 27.20
C VAL A 6 8.53 -4.18 25.88
N ALA A 7 9.78 -3.70 25.77
CA ALA A 7 10.32 -3.13 24.55
C ALA A 7 11.23 -4.13 23.83
N VAL A 8 11.12 -4.18 22.50
CA VAL A 8 12.01 -5.02 21.68
C VAL A 8 13.24 -4.23 21.26
N THR A 9 14.43 -4.81 21.45
CA THR A 9 15.72 -4.24 21.08
C THR A 9 16.57 -5.24 20.31
N GLU A 10 17.68 -4.78 19.72
CA GLU A 10 18.64 -5.63 19.03
C GLU A 10 19.39 -6.55 19.99
N SER A 11 19.56 -7.82 19.59
CA SER A 11 20.42 -8.76 20.34
C SER A 11 21.91 -8.51 20.12
N THR A 12 22.28 -7.94 18.97
CA THR A 12 23.67 -7.74 18.54
C THR A 12 23.79 -6.46 17.71
N PRO A 13 24.86 -5.66 17.83
CA PRO A 13 25.06 -4.42 17.08
C PRO A 13 25.53 -4.66 15.64
N ARG A 14 24.83 -5.52 14.90
CA ARG A 14 25.13 -5.86 13.49
C ARG A 14 24.21 -5.05 12.57
N ARG A 15 24.74 -4.58 11.44
CA ARG A 15 23.94 -3.93 10.38
C ARG A 15 22.87 -4.88 9.86
N ARG A 16 21.62 -4.43 9.82
CA ARG A 16 20.46 -5.18 9.30
C ARG A 16 19.62 -4.27 8.41
N THR A 17 18.98 -4.87 7.41
CA THR A 17 18.05 -4.17 6.48
C THR A 17 16.59 -4.47 6.78
N ARG A 18 16.29 -5.53 7.54
CA ARG A 18 14.93 -5.93 7.94
C ARG A 18 14.95 -6.68 9.27
N ILE A 19 13.95 -6.42 10.11
CA ILE A 19 13.61 -7.20 11.31
C ILE A 19 12.09 -7.42 11.33
N GLN A 20 11.63 -8.43 12.07
CA GLN A 20 10.21 -8.73 12.21
C GLN A 20 9.93 -9.28 13.60
N VAL A 21 8.77 -8.93 14.15
CA VAL A 21 8.28 -9.37 15.45
C VAL A 21 6.77 -9.57 15.37
N PHE A 22 6.25 -10.44 16.23
CA PHE A 22 4.82 -10.53 16.45
C PHE A 22 4.43 -9.58 17.59
N TRP A 23 3.31 -8.89 17.40
CA TRP A 23 2.69 -8.06 18.42
C TRP A 23 1.24 -8.54 18.58
N THR A 24 0.84 -8.83 19.81
CA THR A 24 -0.52 -9.26 20.13
C THR A 24 -1.33 -8.02 20.51
N ALA A 25 -2.46 -7.81 19.84
CA ALA A 25 -3.36 -6.71 20.13
C ALA A 25 -3.93 -6.81 21.55
N PRO A 26 -4.11 -5.68 22.26
CA PRO A 26 -4.74 -5.67 23.58
C PRO A 26 -6.25 -5.96 23.48
N SER A 27 -6.90 -6.10 24.63
CA SER A 27 -8.34 -6.29 24.71
C SER A 27 -9.13 -5.12 24.11
N LEU A 28 -10.35 -5.39 23.65
CA LEU A 28 -11.28 -4.36 23.20
C LEU A 28 -11.53 -3.32 24.30
N GLY A 29 -11.71 -2.06 23.92
CA GLY A 29 -11.84 -0.91 24.83
C GLY A 29 -10.51 -0.28 25.25
N THR A 30 -9.37 -0.77 24.77
CA THR A 30 -8.05 -0.16 25.05
C THR A 30 -7.85 1.13 24.22
N GLY A 31 -8.59 1.28 23.13
CA GLY A 31 -8.47 2.40 22.21
C GLY A 31 -7.25 2.26 21.31
N CYS A 32 -6.79 3.39 20.77
CA CYS A 32 -5.72 3.38 19.76
C CYS A 32 -4.34 3.14 20.37
N VAL A 33 -3.60 2.19 19.80
CA VAL A 33 -2.20 1.89 20.12
C VAL A 33 -1.27 2.52 19.10
N ILE A 34 -0.11 2.99 19.56
CA ILE A 34 0.92 3.55 18.70
C ILE A 34 2.19 2.69 18.80
N LEU A 35 2.55 2.03 17.71
CA LEU A 35 3.81 1.34 17.55
C LEU A 35 4.87 2.36 17.12
N LYS A 36 5.94 2.50 17.89
CA LYS A 36 7.07 3.38 17.60
C LYS A 36 8.35 2.56 17.45
N ALA A 37 9.15 2.88 16.42
CA ALA A 37 10.48 2.33 16.24
C ALA A 37 11.54 3.44 16.30
N SER A 38 12.69 3.14 16.90
CA SER A 38 13.88 3.99 16.88
C SER A 38 15.03 3.20 16.26
N ILE A 39 15.72 3.80 15.30
CA ILE A 39 16.79 3.14 14.54
C ILE A 39 18.05 4.01 14.62
N VAL A 40 19.20 3.37 14.83
CA VAL A 40 20.52 4.01 14.82
C VAL A 40 21.31 3.49 13.61
N GLN A 41 21.53 4.34 12.60
CA GLN A 41 22.32 3.98 11.40
C GLN A 41 23.79 4.43 11.50
N LYS A 42 24.02 5.62 12.05
CA LYS A 42 25.34 6.20 12.39
C LYS A 42 25.22 6.84 13.78
N ARG A 43 26.34 7.02 14.49
CA ARG A 43 26.46 7.36 15.93
C ARG A 43 25.57 8.51 16.49
N ILE A 44 24.80 9.25 15.70
CA ILE A 44 24.08 10.47 16.10
C ILE A 44 22.62 10.55 15.57
N ILE A 45 22.20 9.71 14.61
CA ILE A 45 20.84 9.87 14.03
C ILE A 45 19.86 8.93 14.74
N TYR A 46 19.04 9.51 15.61
CA TYR A 46 17.84 8.88 16.14
C TYR A 46 16.65 9.32 15.30
N PHE A 47 16.13 8.43 14.47
CA PHE A 47 14.83 8.66 13.84
C PHE A 47 13.76 8.34 14.87
N GLN A 48 13.17 9.38 15.46
CA GLN A 48 12.00 9.24 16.33
C GLN A 48 10.90 10.11 15.75
N ASP A 49 9.70 9.54 15.69
CA ASP A 49 8.43 10.20 15.34
C ASP A 49 8.19 10.62 13.86
N GLU A 50 9.07 10.31 12.91
CA GLU A 50 8.77 10.49 11.48
C GLU A 50 7.92 9.33 10.92
N GLY A 51 6.85 9.67 10.18
CA GLY A 51 5.67 8.84 9.93
C GLY A 51 5.84 7.44 9.30
N SER A 52 7.04 7.04 8.89
CA SER A 52 7.34 5.66 8.48
C SER A 52 7.69 4.72 9.65
N LEU A 53 8.19 5.27 10.77
CA LEU A 53 8.58 4.51 11.97
C LEU A 53 7.53 4.53 13.08
N THR A 54 6.44 5.25 12.87
CA THR A 54 5.30 5.31 13.78
C THR A 54 4.06 4.78 13.07
N LYS A 55 3.37 3.80 13.66
CA LYS A 55 2.09 3.29 13.17
C LYS A 55 1.05 3.33 14.28
N ARG A 56 -0.05 4.05 14.02
CA ARG A 56 -1.23 4.08 14.90
C ARG A 56 -2.24 3.05 14.41
N LEU A 57 -2.67 2.19 15.31
CA LEU A 57 -3.69 1.17 15.10
C LEU A 57 -4.83 1.48 16.07
N CYS A 58 -6.05 1.57 15.56
CA CYS A 58 -7.24 1.80 16.37
C CYS A 58 -8.18 0.60 16.24
N GLU A 59 -9.08 0.48 17.19
CA GLU A 59 -10.25 -0.39 17.04
C GLU A 59 -11.06 0.05 15.82
N GLN A 60 -11.73 -0.90 15.17
CA GLN A 60 -12.53 -0.63 13.99
C GLN A 60 -13.69 0.31 14.35
N ASP A 61 -13.71 1.51 13.78
CA ASP A 61 -14.88 2.37 13.85
C ASP A 61 -16.01 1.72 13.05
N SER A 62 -17.10 1.35 13.74
CA SER A 62 -18.34 0.89 13.10
C SER A 62 -18.99 1.94 12.19
N ALA A 63 -18.47 3.17 12.18
CA ALA A 63 -18.92 4.29 11.34
C ALA A 63 -18.18 4.41 9.99
N MET A 64 -17.13 3.63 9.74
CA MET A 64 -16.46 3.53 8.43
C MET A 64 -16.81 2.23 7.71
N GLU A 65 -18.10 1.86 7.69
CA GLU A 65 -18.63 0.93 6.69
C GLU A 65 -18.83 1.68 5.36
N GLY A 66 -17.72 2.10 4.76
CA GLY A 66 -17.68 2.83 3.50
C GLY A 66 -16.67 2.20 2.56
N VAL A 67 -17.09 1.09 1.93
CA VAL A 67 -16.46 0.46 0.75
C VAL A 67 -15.22 -0.39 1.07
N THR A 68 -15.29 -1.66 0.67
CA THR A 68 -14.28 -2.74 0.75
C THR A 68 -14.00 -3.38 2.13
N ASP A 69 -14.93 -4.20 2.65
CA ASP A 69 -14.60 -5.56 3.16
C ASP A 69 -15.80 -6.35 3.73
N LYS A 70 -17.04 -5.95 3.45
CA LYS A 70 -18.13 -6.93 3.55
C LYS A 70 -17.97 -7.88 2.37
N PRO A 71 -17.85 -9.21 2.57
CA PRO A 71 -17.96 -10.13 1.45
C PRO A 71 -19.30 -9.83 0.78
N ILE A 72 -19.24 -9.47 -0.50
CA ILE A 72 -20.42 -9.29 -1.34
C ILE A 72 -21.26 -10.55 -1.12
N LEU A 73 -22.53 -10.41 -0.73
CA LEU A 73 -23.44 -11.56 -0.60
C LEU A 73 -23.27 -12.44 -1.84
N ASP A 74 -23.04 -13.74 -1.63
CA ASP A 74 -23.02 -14.72 -2.72
C ASP A 74 -24.30 -14.53 -3.55
N CYS A 75 -24.10 -14.27 -4.83
CA CYS A 75 -25.18 -13.98 -5.77
C CYS A 75 -26.24 -15.09 -5.72
N CYS A 76 -27.50 -14.72 -5.42
CA CYS A 76 -28.64 -15.64 -5.41
C CYS A 76 -29.38 -15.71 -6.76
N ALA A 77 -28.84 -15.08 -7.80
CA ALA A 77 -29.46 -15.09 -9.11
C ALA A 77 -29.33 -16.47 -9.75
N CYS A 78 -30.45 -17.03 -10.19
CA CYS A 78 -30.49 -18.30 -10.91
C CYS A 78 -30.40 -18.06 -12.43
N GLY A 79 -29.63 -18.89 -13.13
CA GLY A 79 -29.49 -18.84 -14.59
C GLY A 79 -28.22 -18.10 -15.08
N THR A 80 -28.10 -17.93 -16.39
CA THR A 80 -26.92 -17.33 -17.03
C THR A 80 -27.29 -16.07 -17.80
N ALA A 81 -26.46 -15.02 -17.69
CA ALA A 81 -26.62 -13.79 -18.46
C ALA A 81 -25.42 -13.58 -19.39
N LYS A 82 -25.67 -12.95 -20.56
CA LYS A 82 -24.64 -12.57 -21.53
C LYS A 82 -24.57 -11.05 -21.60
N TYR A 83 -23.37 -10.50 -21.44
CA TYR A 83 -23.14 -9.06 -21.47
C TYR A 83 -22.29 -8.68 -22.67
N ARG A 84 -22.50 -7.46 -23.18
CA ARG A 84 -21.59 -6.79 -24.11
C ARG A 84 -21.00 -5.58 -23.42
N LEU A 85 -19.69 -5.60 -23.23
CA LEU A 85 -18.95 -4.50 -22.65
C LEU A 85 -18.31 -3.70 -23.77
N THR A 86 -18.62 -2.40 -23.83
CA THR A 86 -18.04 -1.47 -24.81
C THR A 86 -17.24 -0.41 -24.07
N PHE A 87 -15.95 -0.31 -24.36
CA PHE A 87 -15.11 0.76 -23.86
C PHE A 87 -15.11 1.95 -24.81
N TYR A 88 -15.41 3.14 -24.30
CA TYR A 88 -15.32 4.39 -25.04
C TYR A 88 -14.13 5.19 -24.53
N GLY A 89 -13.09 5.28 -25.35
CA GLY A 89 -11.90 6.09 -25.06
C GLY A 89 -12.16 7.57 -25.34
N ASN A 90 -12.56 8.32 -24.31
CA ASN A 90 -12.78 9.77 -24.44
C ASN A 90 -11.49 10.60 -24.25
N TRP A 91 -10.37 9.92 -23.98
CA TRP A 91 -9.05 10.52 -23.85
C TRP A 91 -8.38 10.63 -25.22
N SER A 92 -8.17 11.85 -25.68
CA SER A 92 -7.57 12.17 -26.98
C SER A 92 -6.67 13.39 -26.85
N GLU A 93 -5.79 13.61 -27.82
CA GLU A 93 -4.95 14.81 -27.89
C GLU A 93 -5.78 16.10 -27.89
N LYS A 94 -6.97 16.07 -28.50
CA LYS A 94 -7.87 17.23 -28.54
C LYS A 94 -8.56 17.46 -27.20
N SER A 95 -8.98 16.40 -26.50
CA SER A 95 -9.69 16.53 -25.22
C SER A 95 -8.76 16.78 -24.03
N HIS A 96 -7.53 16.24 -24.08
CA HIS A 96 -6.55 16.36 -23.00
C HIS A 96 -5.16 16.67 -23.59
N PRO A 97 -4.93 17.91 -24.06
CA PRO A 97 -3.75 18.26 -24.86
C PRO A 97 -2.45 18.37 -24.05
N LYS A 98 -2.55 18.68 -22.75
CA LYS A 98 -1.39 18.81 -21.86
C LYS A 98 -0.79 17.44 -21.60
N ASP A 99 0.50 17.28 -21.92
CA ASP A 99 1.27 16.05 -21.73
C ASP A 99 0.64 14.81 -22.39
N TYR A 100 -0.25 14.99 -23.38
CA TYR A 100 -0.75 13.89 -24.17
C TYR A 100 0.43 13.20 -24.85
N PRO A 101 0.55 11.86 -24.76
CA PRO A 101 1.66 11.14 -25.35
C PRO A 101 1.56 11.19 -26.88
N ARG A 102 2.03 12.29 -27.47
CA ARG A 102 2.24 12.42 -28.90
C ARG A 102 3.35 11.45 -29.26
N ARG A 103 3.16 10.64 -30.31
CA ARG A 103 4.23 9.84 -30.90
C ARG A 103 5.29 10.77 -31.48
N ARG A 104 6.19 11.30 -30.65
CA ARG A 104 7.51 11.75 -31.12
C ARG A 104 8.29 10.47 -31.41
N GLN A 105 8.88 10.38 -32.60
CA GLN A 105 9.63 9.22 -33.11
C GLN A 105 10.22 8.36 -31.99
N CYS A 106 9.90 7.06 -31.98
CA CYS A 106 10.86 6.09 -31.47
C CYS A 106 12.18 6.35 -32.23
N HIS A 107 13.16 6.98 -31.58
CA HIS A 107 14.52 6.89 -32.08
C HIS A 107 14.88 5.41 -32.05
N ILE A 108 15.00 4.85 -33.24
CA ILE A 108 15.30 3.45 -33.51
C ILE A 108 16.67 3.13 -32.92
N GLN A 109 16.68 2.63 -31.68
CA GLN A 109 17.65 1.65 -31.24
C GLN A 109 16.90 0.57 -30.47
N LYS A 110 16.52 -0.46 -31.24
CA LYS A 110 15.92 -1.77 -30.90
C LYS A 110 14.45 -1.93 -31.27
N PRO A 111 14.10 -3.07 -31.89
CA PRO A 111 12.78 -3.27 -32.50
C PRO A 111 11.77 -3.64 -31.41
N CYS A 112 10.76 -2.79 -31.20
CA CYS A 112 9.54 -3.26 -30.57
C CYS A 112 8.73 -4.02 -31.62
N GLN A 113 9.13 -5.26 -31.88
CA GLN A 113 8.20 -6.23 -32.46
C GLN A 113 7.14 -6.51 -31.39
N LYS A 114 5.89 -6.20 -31.71
CA LYS A 114 4.85 -7.22 -31.84
C LYS A 114 3.64 -6.58 -32.52
N ASN A 115 3.31 -7.17 -33.66
CA ASN A 115 2.13 -6.92 -34.46
C ASN A 115 0.87 -7.10 -33.62
N CYS A 116 -0.01 -6.10 -33.65
CA CYS A 116 -1.45 -6.35 -33.55
C CYS A 116 -2.01 -6.12 -34.96
N ARG A 117 -2.22 -7.20 -35.70
CA ARG A 117 -3.27 -7.26 -36.72
C ARG A 117 -4.43 -8.04 -36.10
N ASP A 118 -5.61 -7.58 -36.48
CA ASP A 118 -6.98 -7.89 -36.04
C ASP A 118 -7.25 -9.30 -35.51
#